data_AF-A0A7V5KU83-F1
#
_entry.id   AF-A0A7V5KU83-F1
#
_cell.length_a   1.000
_cell.length_b   1.000
_cell.length_c   1.000
_cell.angle_alpha   90.00
_cell.angle_beta   90.00
_cell.angle_gamma   90.00
#
_symmetry.space_group_name_H-M   'P 1'
#
loop_
_entity.id
_entity.type
_entity.pdbx_description
1 polymer ?
#
loop_
_entity_poly.entity_id
_entity_poly.type
_entity_poly.pdbx_seq_one_letter_code
_entity_poly.pdbx_strand_id
1 'polypeptide(L)'
;QEEFAGLVTDVRGKGLLIALELADGHAAAKVQEECLKHGLLINLTQKKVLRIFPALNIAKEEMKEGLFILKHALKGCWGRGK
;
A
#
# COMPACT_ATOMS: atom_id res chain seq x y z
N GLN A 1 -3.21 12.13 -2.17
CA GLN A 1 -1.91 12.22 -1.45
C GLN A 1 -2.03 12.97 -0.12
N GLU A 2 -3.06 13.80 0.09
CA GLU A 2 -3.23 14.54 1.36
C GLU A 2 -3.57 13.65 2.58
N GLU A 3 -4.22 12.49 2.38
CA GLU A 3 -4.68 11.61 3.47
C GLU A 3 -3.57 10.81 4.19
N PHE A 4 -2.30 10.89 3.76
CA PHE A 4 -1.17 10.17 4.40
C PHE A 4 0.14 10.97 4.35
N ALA A 5 0.03 12.30 4.46
CA ALA A 5 1.19 13.19 4.42
C ALA A 5 2.25 12.77 5.45
N GLY A 6 3.51 12.71 5.01
CA GLY A 6 4.65 12.27 5.82
C GLY A 6 4.88 10.75 5.87
N LEU A 7 3.90 9.92 5.50
CA LEU A 7 4.07 8.46 5.38
C LEU A 7 4.27 8.03 3.92
N VAL A 8 3.44 8.52 3.00
CA VAL A 8 3.56 8.22 1.56
C VAL A 8 4.36 9.33 0.90
N THR A 9 5.50 8.97 0.30
CA THR A 9 6.41 9.92 -0.33
C THR A 9 6.19 10.05 -1.83
N ASP A 10 5.80 8.96 -2.50
CA ASP A 10 5.51 8.96 -3.92
C ASP A 10 4.48 7.90 -4.30
N VAL A 11 3.72 8.18 -5.36
CA VAL A 11 2.79 7.23 -5.98
C VAL A 11 2.98 7.29 -7.49
N ARG A 12 3.43 6.19 -8.08
CA ARG A 12 3.67 6.09 -9.53
C ARG A 12 3.14 4.78 -10.09
N GLY A 13 2.80 4.75 -11.36
CA GLY A 13 2.29 3.53 -11.99
C GLY A 13 1.84 3.74 -13.42
N LYS A 14 1.63 2.62 -14.14
CA LYS A 14 1.04 2.60 -15.48
C LYS A 14 0.07 1.42 -15.58
N GLY A 15 -1.18 1.71 -15.92
CA GLY A 15 -2.25 0.71 -15.88
C GLY A 15 -2.44 0.18 -14.46
N LEU A 16 -2.46 -1.15 -14.30
CA LEU A 16 -2.64 -1.81 -13.01
C LEU A 16 -1.33 -2.04 -12.23
N LEU A 17 -0.17 -1.77 -12.83
CA LEU A 17 1.09 -1.84 -12.10
C LEU A 17 1.32 -0.51 -11.37
N ILE A 18 1.12 -0.55 -10.06
CA ILE A 18 1.20 0.62 -9.18
C ILE A 18 2.31 0.39 -8.15
N ALA A 19 3.13 1.42 -7.96
CA ALA A 19 4.18 1.50 -6.96
C ALA A 19 3.84 2.62 -5.97
N LEU A 20 3.81 2.26 -4.69
CA LEU A 20 3.60 3.15 -3.56
C LEU A 20 4.89 3.22 -2.75
N GLU A 21 5.51 4.39 -2.69
CA GLU A 21 6.73 4.61 -1.93
C GLU A 21 6.40 5.19 -0.55
N LEU A 22 6.95 4.57 0.50
CA LEU A 22 6.81 5.06 1.87
C LEU A 22 8.07 5.78 2.35
N ALA A 23 7.91 6.58 3.39
CA ALA A 23 8.96 7.41 3.99
C ALA A 23 10.17 6.61 4.49
N ASP A 24 9.92 5.44 5.08
CA ASP A 24 10.97 4.56 5.59
C ASP A 24 10.63 3.07 5.38
N GLY A 25 11.67 2.23 5.44
CA GLY A 25 11.54 0.80 5.18
C GLY A 25 10.89 0.00 6.31
N HIS A 26 10.91 0.50 7.55
CA HIS A 26 10.22 -0.14 8.66
C HIS A 26 8.71 0.03 8.52
N ALA A 27 8.24 1.24 8.19
CA ALA A 27 6.85 1.48 7.86
C ALA A 27 6.40 0.63 6.66
N ALA A 28 7.22 0.51 5.62
CA ALA A 28 6.90 -0.31 4.45
C ALA A 28 6.79 -1.80 4.76
N ALA A 29 7.69 -2.34 5.58
CA ALA A 29 7.61 -3.73 6.06
C ALA A 29 6.35 -3.96 6.89
N LYS A 30 6.04 -3.04 7.82
CA LYS A 30 4.86 -3.14 8.68
C LYS A 30 3.55 -3.08 7.87
N VAL A 31 3.44 -2.17 6.90
CA VAL A 31 2.27 -2.09 6.01
C VAL A 31 2.12 -3.38 5.20
N GLN A 32 3.21 -3.94 4.68
CA GLN A 32 3.19 -5.19 3.92
C GLN A 32 2.76 -6.38 4.79
N GLU A 33 3.27 -6.47 6.01
CA GLU A 33 2.91 -7.50 6.98
C GLU A 33 1.42 -7.42 7.34
N GLU A 34 0.92 -6.22 7.64
CA GLU A 34 -0.50 -6.00 7.95
C GLU A 34 -1.39 -6.34 6.75
N CYS A 35 -1.01 -5.95 5.53
CA CYS A 35 -1.76 -6.36 4.34
C CYS A 35 -1.82 -7.89 4.21
N LEU A 36 -0.70 -8.58 4.41
CA LEU A 36 -0.64 -10.03 4.35
C LEU A 36 -1.53 -10.70 5.41
N LYS A 37 -1.51 -10.21 6.66
CA LYS A 37 -2.39 -10.69 7.75
C LYS A 37 -3.87 -10.57 7.40
N HIS A 38 -4.23 -9.54 6.65
CA HIS A 38 -5.59 -9.28 6.20
C HIS A 38 -5.93 -9.89 4.82
N GLY A 39 -5.06 -10.75 4.27
CA GLY A 39 -5.32 -11.47 3.03
C GLY A 39 -4.94 -10.74 1.74
N LEU A 40 -4.29 -9.58 1.82
CA LEU A 40 -3.80 -8.82 0.67
C LEU A 40 -2.30 -9.07 0.44
N LEU A 41 -1.98 -9.76 -0.66
CA LEU A 41 -0.59 -9.98 -1.06
C LEU A 41 -0.06 -8.78 -1.87
N ILE A 42 0.98 -8.13 -1.34
CA ILE A 42 1.70 -7.04 -1.99
C ILE A 42 3.21 -7.23 -1.83
N ASN A 43 3.95 -6.85 -2.87
CA ASN A 43 5.40 -7.05 -2.91
C ASN A 43 6.13 -5.82 -2.37
N LEU A 44 6.87 -5.99 -1.27
CA LEU A 44 7.80 -4.96 -0.78
C LEU A 44 9.14 -5.06 -1.48
N THR A 45 9.54 -3.98 -2.14
CA THR A 45 10.71 -3.95 -3.02
C THR A 45 11.50 -2.69 -2.78
N GLN A 46 12.80 -2.70 -3.11
CA GLN A 46 13.71 -1.57 -2.84
C GLN A 46 13.64 -1.08 -1.37
N LYS A 47 13.31 -1.97 -0.43
CA LYS A 47 13.10 -1.75 1.01
C LYS A 47 11.95 -0.81 1.41
N LYS A 48 11.45 0.06 0.51
CA LYS A 48 10.43 1.07 0.82
C LYS A 48 9.29 1.20 -0.20
N VAL A 49 9.28 0.37 -1.25
CA VAL A 49 8.31 0.46 -2.36
C VAL A 49 7.37 -0.74 -2.35
N LEU A 50 6.10 -0.50 -2.09
CA LEU A 50 5.03 -1.50 -2.20
C LEU A 50 4.53 -1.56 -3.65
N ARG A 51 4.65 -2.72 -4.28
CA ARG A 51 4.17 -2.99 -5.63
C ARG A 51 2.83 -3.71 -5.57
N ILE A 52 1.83 -3.08 -6.17
CA ILE A 52 0.47 -3.59 -6.35
C ILE A 52 0.35 -3.97 -7.82
N PHE A 53 0.08 -5.25 -8.07
CA PHE A 53 -0.03 -5.78 -9.42
C PHE A 53 -1.16 -6.83 -9.49
N PRO A 54 -2.43 -6.39 -9.55
CA PRO A 54 -3.56 -7.28 -9.66
C PRO A 54 -3.67 -7.86 -11.07
N ALA A 55 -4.50 -8.89 -11.22
CA ALA A 55 -4.81 -9.47 -12.51
C ALA A 55 -5.52 -8.45 -13.43
N LEU A 56 -5.31 -8.56 -14.75
CA LEU A 56 -5.91 -7.64 -15.74
C LEU A 56 -7.44 -7.72 -15.78
N ASN A 57 -8.00 -8.84 -15.33
CA ASN A 57 -9.43 -9.13 -15.26
C ASN A 57 -9.99 -9.03 -13.84
N ILE A 58 -9.27 -8.39 -12.90
CA ILE A 58 -9.72 -8.23 -11.50
C ILE A 58 -11.12 -7.61 -11.44
N ALA A 59 -12.00 -8.16 -10.60
CA ALA A 59 -13.31 -7.59 -10.39
C ALA A 59 -13.22 -6.26 -9.63
N LYS A 60 -14.20 -5.37 -9.82
CA LYS A 60 -14.22 -4.06 -9.13
C LYS A 60 -14.36 -4.24 -7.62
N GLU A 61 -15.04 -5.29 -7.20
CA GLU A 61 -15.30 -5.65 -5.82
C GLU A 61 -14.01 -6.08 -5.11
N GLU A 62 -13.24 -6.99 -5.73
CA GLU A 62 -11.92 -7.42 -5.25
C GLU A 62 -10.93 -6.25 -5.18
N MET A 63 -10.98 -5.36 -6.19
CA MET A 63 -10.17 -4.14 -6.19
C MET A 63 -10.51 -3.23 -5.00
N LYS A 64 -11.80 -3.05 -4.69
CA LYS A 64 -12.25 -2.26 -3.53
C LYS A 64 -11.82 -2.90 -2.21
N GLU A 65 -11.92 -4.22 -2.11
CA GLU A 65 -11.48 -4.97 -0.93
C GLU A 65 -9.98 -4.81 -0.68
N GLY A 66 -9.16 -5.02 -1.71
CA GLY A 66 -7.71 -4.81 -1.62
C GLY A 66 -7.35 -3.38 -1.24
N LEU A 67 -8.03 -2.38 -1.83
CA LEU A 67 -7.83 -0.97 -1.45
C LEU A 67 -8.26 -0.69 0.00
N PHE A 68 -9.32 -1.33 0.48
CA PHE A 68 -9.78 -1.20 1.87
C PHE A 68 -8.72 -1.74 2.85
N ILE A 69 -8.20 -2.95 2.58
CA ILE A 69 -7.14 -3.57 3.39
C ILE A 69 -5.87 -2.69 3.39
N LEU A 70 -5.44 -2.23 2.21
CA LEU A 70 -4.27 -1.36 2.09
C LEU A 70 -4.45 -0.06 2.89
N LYS A 71 -5.62 0.56 2.80
CA LYS A 71 -5.94 1.78 3.54
C LYS A 71 -5.94 1.55 5.05
N HIS A 72 -6.44 0.40 5.50
CA HIS A 72 -6.40 0.01 6.91
C HIS A 72 -4.96 -0.15 7.41
N ALA A 73 -4.12 -0.88 6.67
CA ALA A 73 -2.71 -1.06 6.99
C ALA A 73 -1.92 0.26 7.03
N LEU A 74 -2.15 1.15 6.06
CA LEU A 74 -1.55 2.49 6.05
C LEU A 74 -1.97 3.31 7.27
N LYS A 75 -3.25 3.30 7.64
CA LYS A 75 -3.73 4.00 8.85
C LYS A 75 -3.12 3.46 10.14
N GLY A 76 -2.92 2.15 10.26
CA GLY A 76 -2.27 1.54 11.43
C GLY A 76 -0.79 1.92 11.57
N CYS A 77 -0.14 2.27 10.46
CA CYS A 77 1.25 2.74 10.45
C CYS A 77 1.37 4.28 10.48
N TRP A 78 0.29 4.99 10.12
CA TRP A 78 0.24 6.45 10.11
C TRP A 78 -0.18 6.98 11.48
N GLY A 79 0.79 7.39 12.29
CA GLY A 79 0.51 8.16 13.50
C GLY A 79 -0.03 9.54 13.14
N ARG A 80 -1.22 9.91 13.66
CA ARG A 80 -1.69 11.30 13.62
C ARG A 80 -0.73 12.16 14.45
N GLY A 81 0.29 12.68 13.79
CA GLY A 81 1.38 13.44 14.40
C GLY A 81 1.55 14.80 13.75
N LYS A 82 0.47 15.57 13.63
CA LYS A 82 0.35 17.02 13.89
C LYS A 82 -1.09 17.47 13.66
#